data_AF-Q57XG0-F1
#
_entry.id   AF-Q57XG0-F1
#
_cell.length_a   1.000
_cell.length_b   1.000
_cell.length_c   1.000
_cell.angle_alpha   90.00
_cell.angle_beta   90.00
_cell.angle_gamma   90.00
#
_symmetry.space_group_name_H-M   'P 1'
#
loop_
_entity.id
_entity.type
_entity.pdbx_description
1 polymer ?
#
loop_
_entity_poly.entity_id
_entity_poly.type
_entity_poly.pdbx_seq_one_letter_code
_entity_poly.pdbx_strand_id
1 'polypeptide(L)'
;MLMFHLNANRHLLQPPTKNRRGEVVSQTQRNRVCPAAIRAYRFLSDDISSQLNICCAVLQVPFSGIPGAPPSTVVTKESVHPSSMLVVWNDTTAAEIAMSLLREVRGDVDSAFAAAESATKAEGADEVVGAANPEDNLGASRDDSATAVYVIKLSVGAVSADGNATLSPIASVELRQVIRGEPLVFPSRRAGMPAVDVPISTLPYRLGDPIFFTCKRLR
;
A
#
# COMPACT_ATOMS: atom_id res chain seq x y z
N MET A 1 -44.84 -22.51 -8.74
CA MET A 1 -43.93 -23.28 -9.60
C MET A 1 -43.13 -22.30 -10.45
N LEU A 2 -41.93 -21.93 -9.97
CA LEU A 2 -40.81 -21.33 -10.70
C LEU A 2 -39.72 -21.12 -9.63
N MET A 3 -38.93 -22.17 -9.40
CA MET A 3 -37.75 -22.14 -8.54
C MET A 3 -36.57 -21.62 -9.37
N PHE A 4 -36.03 -20.47 -9.00
CA PHE A 4 -34.74 -20.01 -9.50
C PHE A 4 -33.65 -20.43 -8.51
N HIS A 5 -33.03 -21.58 -8.79
CA HIS A 5 -31.73 -21.93 -8.21
C HIS A 5 -30.62 -21.29 -9.04
N LEU A 6 -30.10 -20.15 -8.58
CA LEU A 6 -28.84 -19.59 -9.09
C LEU A 6 -27.67 -20.19 -8.32
N ASN A 7 -27.24 -21.37 -8.73
CA ASN A 7 -25.90 -21.87 -8.46
C ASN A 7 -24.98 -21.35 -9.57
N ALA A 8 -24.24 -20.27 -9.30
CA ALA A 8 -23.20 -19.75 -10.17
C ALA A 8 -21.89 -19.62 -9.40
N ASN A 9 -21.27 -20.77 -9.14
CA ASN A 9 -19.81 -20.88 -8.96
C ASN A 9 -19.14 -20.47 -10.28
N ARG A 10 -19.05 -19.17 -10.54
CA ARG A 10 -18.16 -18.61 -11.56
C ARG A 10 -16.86 -18.22 -10.88
N HIS A 11 -15.96 -19.21 -10.77
CA HIS A 11 -14.54 -18.93 -10.69
C HIS A 11 -14.18 -18.05 -11.89
N LEU A 12 -13.97 -16.76 -11.63
CA LEU A 12 -13.31 -15.86 -12.56
C LEU A 12 -11.89 -16.41 -12.75
N LEU A 13 -11.75 -17.19 -13.83
CA LEU A 13 -10.47 -17.71 -14.31
C LEU A 13 -9.51 -16.52 -14.47
N GLN A 14 -8.56 -16.42 -13.55
CA GLN A 14 -7.42 -15.53 -13.72
C GLN A 14 -6.69 -15.92 -15.01
N PRO A 15 -6.26 -14.96 -15.85
CA PRO A 15 -5.47 -15.27 -17.03
C PRO A 15 -4.14 -15.90 -16.58
N PRO A 16 -3.67 -16.97 -17.23
CA PRO A 16 -2.42 -17.60 -16.86
C PRO A 16 -1.29 -16.58 -17.06
N THR A 17 -0.60 -16.26 -15.97
CA THR A 17 0.65 -15.53 -16.05
C THR A 17 1.62 -16.37 -16.88
N LYS A 18 2.15 -15.80 -17.96
CA LYS A 18 3.20 -16.44 -18.76
C LYS A 18 4.45 -16.56 -17.88
N ASN A 19 4.50 -17.59 -17.04
CA ASN A 19 5.70 -17.98 -16.34
C ASN A 19 6.68 -18.48 -17.41
N ARG A 20 7.88 -17.91 -17.40
CA ARG A 20 8.96 -18.36 -18.28
C ARG A 20 9.13 -19.86 -18.10
N ARG A 21 9.31 -20.58 -19.21
CA ARG A 21 9.53 -22.02 -19.27
C ARG A 21 10.71 -22.38 -18.34
N GLY A 22 10.41 -22.84 -17.13
CA GLY A 22 11.41 -23.21 -16.11
C GLY A 22 11.16 -22.69 -14.68
N GLU A 23 10.31 -21.69 -14.47
CA GLU A 23 10.10 -21.12 -13.13
C GLU A 23 8.93 -21.81 -12.43
N VAL A 24 9.25 -22.87 -11.68
CA VAL A 24 8.31 -23.52 -10.75
C VAL A 24 8.25 -22.67 -9.49
N VAL A 25 7.35 -21.69 -9.47
CA VAL A 25 6.87 -21.13 -8.20
C VAL A 25 6.08 -22.26 -7.53
N SER A 26 6.72 -22.97 -6.61
CA SER A 26 6.07 -24.05 -5.86
C SER A 26 4.95 -23.47 -5.01
N GLN A 27 3.70 -23.68 -5.44
CA GLN A 27 2.53 -23.36 -4.63
C GLN A 27 2.65 -24.12 -3.31
N THR A 28 2.55 -23.38 -2.20
CA THR A 28 2.66 -23.97 -0.87
C THR A 28 1.34 -24.67 -0.57
N GLN A 29 1.36 -25.93 -0.11
CA GLN A 29 0.17 -26.56 0.44
C GLN A 29 -0.14 -25.92 1.80
N ARG A 30 -0.83 -24.76 1.77
CA ARG A 30 -1.08 -23.90 2.95
C ARG A 30 -1.75 -24.64 4.11
N ASN A 31 -2.48 -25.72 3.85
CA ASN A 31 -3.11 -26.58 4.85
C ASN A 31 -2.14 -27.58 5.55
N ARG A 32 -0.91 -27.73 5.04
CA ARG A 32 0.12 -28.64 5.60
C ARG A 32 1.35 -27.90 6.12
N VAL A 33 1.40 -26.59 5.94
CA VAL A 33 2.54 -25.75 6.31
C VAL A 33 2.07 -24.65 7.25
N CYS A 34 2.71 -24.54 8.41
CA CYS A 34 2.44 -23.45 9.35
C CYS A 34 2.73 -22.10 8.68
N PRO A 35 1.80 -21.14 8.74
CA PRO A 35 2.09 -19.79 8.27
C PRO A 35 3.07 -19.07 9.18
N ALA A 36 3.68 -18.00 8.66
CA ALA A 36 4.38 -17.01 9.47
C ALA A 36 3.46 -15.83 9.78
N ALA A 37 3.54 -15.32 11.01
CA ALA A 37 2.94 -14.05 11.37
C ALA A 37 3.95 -12.93 11.11
N ILE A 38 3.53 -11.89 10.41
CA ILE A 38 4.36 -10.72 10.10
C ILE A 38 3.71 -9.47 10.65
N ARG A 39 4.54 -8.57 11.18
CA ARG A 39 4.11 -7.25 11.69
C ARG A 39 4.29 -6.21 10.60
N ALA A 40 3.22 -5.49 10.28
CA ALA A 40 3.23 -4.45 9.28
C ALA A 40 3.16 -3.06 9.94
N TYR A 41 4.08 -2.18 9.60
CA TYR A 41 4.21 -0.83 10.16
C TYR A 41 3.95 0.20 9.07
N ARG A 42 2.91 1.01 9.24
CA ARG A 42 2.58 2.08 8.30
C ARG A 42 3.45 3.30 8.56
N PHE A 43 4.05 3.84 7.51
CA PHE A 43 4.57 5.19 7.49
C PHE A 43 3.46 6.17 7.14
N LEU A 44 3.30 7.19 7.98
CA LEU A 44 2.33 8.28 7.78
C LEU A 44 2.92 9.46 6.99
N SER A 45 4.25 9.51 6.86
CA SER A 45 5.00 10.53 6.14
C SER A 45 5.88 9.90 5.07
N ASP A 46 6.12 10.62 3.97
CA ASP A 46 7.15 10.27 2.98
C ASP A 46 8.54 10.77 3.36
N ASP A 47 8.66 11.54 4.45
CA ASP A 47 9.96 11.99 4.93
C ASP A 47 10.83 10.80 5.31
N ILE A 48 11.99 10.70 4.65
CA ILE A 48 12.91 9.58 4.79
C ILE A 48 13.47 9.50 6.22
N SER A 49 13.68 10.66 6.87
CA SER A 49 14.22 10.69 8.24
C SER A 49 13.21 10.12 9.24
N SER A 50 11.93 10.51 9.14
CA SER A 50 10.84 9.93 9.93
C SER A 50 10.68 8.42 9.65
N GLN A 51 10.75 7.98 8.40
CA GLN A 51 10.66 6.55 8.05
C GLN A 51 11.82 5.75 8.64
N LEU A 52 13.05 6.26 8.53
CA LEU A 52 14.22 5.63 9.13
C LEU A 52 14.13 5.62 10.65
N ASN A 53 13.63 6.68 11.29
CA ASN A 53 13.47 6.70 12.73
C ASN A 53 12.50 5.61 13.22
N ILE A 54 11.35 5.44 12.55
CA ILE A 54 10.41 4.35 12.83
C ILE A 54 11.08 2.99 12.58
N CYS A 55 11.83 2.85 11.48
CA CYS A 55 12.56 1.62 11.17
C CYS A 55 13.57 1.26 12.27
N CYS A 56 14.36 2.23 12.74
CA CYS A 56 15.29 2.08 13.86
C CYS A 56 14.59 1.64 15.14
N ALA A 57 13.46 2.27 15.47
CA ALA A 57 12.68 1.93 16.65
C ALA A 57 12.17 0.48 16.62
N VAL A 58 11.63 0.03 15.47
CA VAL A 58 11.16 -1.36 15.27
C VAL A 58 12.29 -2.37 15.32
N LEU A 59 13.41 -2.08 14.63
CA LEU A 59 14.60 -2.95 14.60
C LEU A 59 15.45 -2.85 15.88
N GLN A 60 15.05 -1.99 16.81
CA GLN A 60 15.70 -1.74 18.10
C GLN A 60 17.14 -1.21 18.02
N VAL A 61 17.53 -0.62 16.90
CA VAL A 61 18.85 -0.01 16.70
C VAL A 61 18.82 1.50 16.97
N PRO A 62 19.95 2.09 17.40
CA PRO A 62 20.02 3.53 17.60
C PRO A 62 19.86 4.27 16.26
N PHE A 63 19.10 5.37 16.27
CA PHE A 63 19.04 6.28 15.14
C PHE A 63 20.24 7.21 15.16
N SER A 64 21.13 7.09 14.18
CA SER A 64 22.34 7.91 14.05
C SER A 64 22.09 9.27 13.39
N GLY A 65 20.85 9.59 13.03
CA GLY A 65 20.52 10.82 12.29
C GLY A 65 20.99 10.77 10.84
N ILE A 66 20.29 11.47 9.97
CA ILE A 66 20.83 11.80 8.65
C ILE A 66 21.53 13.15 8.80
N PRO A 67 22.84 13.27 8.53
CA PRO A 67 23.55 14.54 8.64
C PRO A 67 22.81 15.65 7.87
N GLY A 68 22.43 16.72 8.58
CA GLY A 68 21.75 17.88 7.98
C GLY A 68 20.22 17.76 7.86
N ALA A 69 19.60 16.65 8.26
CA ALA A 69 18.14 16.53 8.32
C ALA A 69 17.65 16.73 9.76
N PRO A 70 16.83 17.76 10.05
CA PRO A 70 16.20 17.86 11.36
C PRO A 70 15.22 16.68 11.52
N PRO A 71 15.24 15.92 12.64
CA PRO A 71 14.24 14.90 12.86
C PRO A 71 12.88 15.58 13.01
N SER A 72 11.98 15.42 12.02
CA SER A 72 10.65 16.01 12.08
C SER A 72 9.80 15.44 13.22
N THR A 73 10.20 14.31 13.81
CA THR A 73 9.57 13.71 15.00
C THR A 73 10.50 12.66 15.59
N VAL A 74 10.85 12.79 16.87
CA VAL A 74 11.58 11.74 17.61
C VAL A 74 10.56 10.67 18.00
N VAL A 75 10.64 9.52 17.34
CA VAL A 75 9.77 8.37 17.61
C VAL A 75 10.45 7.48 18.65
N THR A 76 9.81 7.26 19.79
CA THR A 76 10.31 6.36 20.83
C THR A 76 9.87 4.93 20.55
N LYS A 77 10.64 3.93 21.01
CA LYS A 77 10.31 2.50 20.81
C LYS A 77 8.89 2.14 21.28
N GLU A 78 8.43 2.79 22.36
CA GLU A 78 7.12 2.57 22.95
C GLU A 78 5.96 3.15 22.13
N SER A 79 6.20 4.13 21.25
CA SER A 79 5.13 4.71 20.44
C SER A 79 4.87 3.93 19.14
N VAL A 80 5.78 3.05 18.74
CA VAL A 80 5.67 2.34 17.46
C VAL A 80 4.89 1.04 17.60
N HIS A 81 3.65 1.07 17.13
CA HIS A 81 2.77 -0.08 17.11
C HIS A 81 2.57 -0.58 15.67
N PRO A 82 2.53 -1.90 15.45
CA PRO A 82 2.20 -2.44 14.13
C PRO A 82 0.77 -2.02 13.77
N SER A 83 0.59 -1.50 12.57
CA SER A 83 -0.73 -1.15 12.04
C SER A 83 -1.56 -2.39 11.72
N SER A 84 -0.91 -3.52 11.44
CA SER A 84 -1.57 -4.79 11.20
C SER A 84 -0.64 -5.98 11.48
N MET A 85 -1.23 -7.13 11.80
CA MET A 85 -0.56 -8.42 11.76
C MET A 85 -1.12 -9.24 10.60
N LEU A 86 -0.24 -9.72 9.72
CA LEU A 86 -0.62 -10.54 8.58
C LEU A 86 -0.15 -11.98 8.77
N VAL A 87 -0.95 -12.92 8.27
CA VAL A 87 -0.61 -14.34 8.20
C VAL A 87 -0.18 -14.63 6.76
N VAL A 88 1.07 -15.04 6.59
CA VAL A 88 1.69 -15.22 5.27
C VAL A 88 2.33 -16.59 5.12
N TRP A 89 2.36 -17.09 3.89
CA TRP A 89 3.09 -18.28 3.47
C TRP A 89 4.18 -17.88 2.47
N ASN A 90 5.06 -18.83 2.13
CA ASN A 90 6.10 -18.61 1.13
C ASN A 90 5.55 -18.22 -0.24
N ASP A 91 4.34 -18.66 -0.59
CA ASP A 91 3.69 -18.32 -1.85
C ASP A 91 2.80 -17.07 -1.76
N THR A 92 2.72 -16.41 -0.60
CA THR A 92 1.95 -15.18 -0.47
C THR A 92 2.56 -14.08 -1.34
N THR A 93 1.74 -13.44 -2.16
CA THR A 93 2.21 -12.45 -3.14
C THR A 93 2.24 -11.04 -2.56
N ALA A 94 3.02 -10.16 -3.19
CA ALA A 94 3.01 -8.73 -2.84
C ALA A 94 1.60 -8.12 -2.99
N ALA A 95 0.82 -8.53 -3.99
CA ALA A 95 -0.57 -8.12 -4.16
C ALA A 95 -1.47 -8.56 -3.00
N GLU A 96 -1.36 -9.82 -2.55
CA GLU A 96 -2.15 -10.33 -1.42
C GLU A 96 -1.86 -9.53 -0.13
N ILE A 97 -0.59 -9.21 0.11
CA ILE A 97 -0.16 -8.38 1.23
C ILE A 97 -0.73 -6.97 1.08
N ALA A 98 -0.55 -6.33 -0.07
CA ALA A 98 -1.04 -4.98 -0.32
C ALA A 98 -2.58 -4.87 -0.18
N MET A 99 -3.33 -5.84 -0.70
CA MET A 99 -4.79 -5.88 -0.54
C MET A 99 -5.21 -6.02 0.92
N SER A 100 -4.52 -6.86 1.68
CA SER A 100 -4.77 -7.01 3.12
C SER A 100 -4.46 -5.73 3.87
N LEU A 101 -3.32 -5.09 3.61
CA LEU A 101 -2.93 -3.82 4.23
C LEU A 101 -3.91 -2.70 3.88
N LEU A 102 -4.31 -2.57 2.60
CA LEU A 102 -5.29 -1.58 2.19
C LEU A 102 -6.59 -1.76 2.96
N ARG A 103 -7.08 -2.99 3.12
CA ARG A 103 -8.33 -3.24 3.87
C ARG A 103 -8.28 -2.63 5.27
N GLU A 104 -7.15 -2.75 5.96
CA GLU A 104 -6.97 -2.22 7.32
C GLU A 104 -6.90 -0.70 7.36
N VAL A 105 -6.24 -0.07 6.38
CA VAL A 105 -5.92 1.37 6.44
C VAL A 105 -6.74 2.25 5.50
N ARG A 106 -7.66 1.67 4.73
CA ARG A 106 -8.39 2.39 3.67
C ARG A 106 -9.14 3.60 4.19
N GLY A 107 -9.85 3.47 5.31
CA GLY A 107 -10.63 4.57 5.89
C GLY A 107 -9.76 5.79 6.18
N ASP A 108 -8.59 5.58 6.81
CA ASP A 108 -7.63 6.65 7.09
C ASP A 108 -7.07 7.26 5.82
N VAL A 109 -6.74 6.43 4.81
CA VAL A 109 -6.17 6.89 3.54
C VAL A 109 -7.19 7.71 2.75
N ASP A 110 -8.44 7.25 2.68
CA ASP A 110 -9.52 7.97 2.02
C ASP A 110 -9.82 9.30 2.74
N SER A 111 -9.82 9.31 4.08
CA SER A 111 -10.02 10.52 4.87
C SER A 111 -8.89 11.53 4.68
N ALA A 112 -7.63 11.07 4.69
CA ALA A 112 -6.48 11.92 4.44
C ALA A 112 -6.49 12.51 3.02
N PHE A 113 -6.92 11.72 2.03
CA PHE A 113 -7.08 12.19 0.65
C PHE A 113 -8.17 13.28 0.54
N ALA A 114 -9.34 13.06 1.15
CA ALA A 114 -10.42 14.04 1.15
C ALA A 114 -10.03 15.36 1.86
N ALA A 115 -9.28 15.27 2.95
CA ALA A 115 -8.76 16.44 3.66
C ALA A 115 -7.76 17.22 2.79
N ALA A 116 -6.85 16.52 2.11
CA ALA A 116 -5.88 17.14 1.21
C ALA A 116 -6.55 17.83 0.01
N GLU A 117 -7.54 17.18 -0.64
CA GLU A 117 -8.31 17.80 -1.73
C GLU A 117 -9.09 19.04 -1.28
N SER A 118 -9.65 19.00 -0.07
CA SER A 118 -10.40 20.12 0.48
C SER A 118 -9.50 21.32 0.76
N ALA A 119 -8.28 21.08 1.26
CA ALA A 119 -7.28 22.14 1.47
C ALA A 119 -6.83 22.78 0.14
N THR A 120 -6.61 21.98 -0.91
CA THR A 120 -6.21 22.53 -2.23
C THR A 120 -7.31 23.37 -2.86
N LYS A 121 -8.60 23.00 -2.66
CA LYS A 121 -9.74 23.78 -3.14
C LYS A 121 -9.91 25.11 -2.38
N ALA A 122 -9.59 25.13 -1.09
CA ALA A 122 -9.68 26.35 -0.27
C ALA A 122 -8.62 27.39 -0.66
N GLU A 123 -7.38 26.96 -0.96
CA GLU A 123 -6.31 27.86 -1.39
C GLU A 123 -6.57 28.48 -2.78
N GLY A 124 -7.22 27.73 -3.68
CA GLY A 124 -7.60 28.25 -5.01
C GLY A 124 -8.78 29.23 -5.01
N ALA A 125 -9.53 29.33 -3.91
CA ALA A 125 -10.69 30.23 -3.83
C ALA A 125 -10.33 31.67 -3.44
N ASP A 126 -9.14 31.90 -2.87
CA ASP A 126 -8.74 33.22 -2.35
C ASP A 126 -8.11 34.13 -3.43
N GLU A 127 -7.84 33.60 -4.64
CA GLU A 127 -7.23 34.36 -5.74
C GLU A 127 -8.24 34.92 -6.77
N VAL A 128 -9.56 34.70 -6.59
CA VAL A 128 -10.59 35.20 -7.52
C VAL A 128 -11.48 36.27 -6.86
N VAL A 129 -10.87 37.40 -6.52
CA VAL A 129 -11.60 38.67 -6.33
C VAL A 129 -11.54 39.44 -7.66
N GLY A 130 -12.39 39.06 -8.62
CA GLY A 130 -12.40 39.68 -9.95
C GLY A 130 -13.65 39.36 -10.76
N ALA A 131 -14.65 40.26 -10.66
CA ALA A 131 -15.72 40.55 -11.63
C ALA A 131 -16.66 39.41 -12.12
N ALA A 132 -17.87 39.43 -11.54
CA ALA A 132 -19.19 39.26 -12.14
C ALA A 132 -19.31 38.62 -13.55
N ASN A 133 -19.95 37.45 -13.61
CA ASN A 133 -21.03 37.13 -14.55
C ASN A 133 -21.84 35.91 -14.05
N PRO A 134 -23.17 35.99 -13.86
CA PRO A 134 -23.97 34.90 -13.36
C PRO A 134 -24.76 34.23 -14.49
N GLU A 135 -24.11 33.70 -15.54
CA GLU A 135 -24.85 33.09 -16.66
C GLU A 135 -23.92 32.18 -17.50
N ASP A 136 -23.42 31.08 -16.91
CA ASP A 136 -23.01 29.82 -17.59
C ASP A 136 -22.31 28.87 -16.59
N ASN A 137 -23.06 28.37 -15.60
CA ASN A 137 -22.57 27.32 -14.69
C ASN A 137 -22.88 25.91 -15.22
N LEU A 138 -22.46 25.65 -16.47
CA LEU A 138 -22.16 24.31 -17.00
C LEU A 138 -20.66 23.98 -16.82
N GLY A 139 -20.05 24.56 -15.79
CA GLY A 139 -18.68 24.29 -15.36
C GLY A 139 -18.57 22.90 -14.74
N ALA A 140 -18.28 21.93 -15.60
CA ALA A 140 -17.86 20.58 -15.29
C ALA A 140 -17.16 20.43 -13.92
N SER A 141 -17.86 19.80 -12.97
CA SER A 141 -17.21 18.96 -11.95
C SER A 141 -16.52 17.81 -12.70
N ARG A 142 -15.32 18.07 -13.21
CA ARG A 142 -14.67 17.22 -14.22
C ARG A 142 -13.88 16.05 -13.64
N ASP A 143 -13.80 15.93 -12.31
CA ASP A 143 -13.02 14.85 -11.67
C ASP A 143 -13.81 13.98 -10.67
N ASP A 144 -15.08 14.29 -10.39
CA ASP A 144 -15.85 13.48 -9.44
C ASP A 144 -16.20 12.08 -10.00
N SER A 145 -15.98 11.84 -11.29
CA SER A 145 -16.19 10.54 -11.94
C SER A 145 -14.99 9.58 -11.84
N ALA A 146 -13.85 9.99 -11.28
CA ALA A 146 -12.68 9.13 -11.26
C ALA A 146 -12.84 7.98 -10.25
N THR A 147 -12.53 6.75 -10.66
CA THR A 147 -12.46 5.61 -9.75
C THR A 147 -11.18 5.68 -8.92
N ALA A 148 -11.26 5.25 -7.65
CA ALA A 148 -10.15 5.38 -6.72
C ALA A 148 -8.92 4.57 -7.15
N VAL A 149 -7.73 5.15 -6.96
CA VAL A 149 -6.46 4.46 -7.22
C VAL A 149 -5.57 4.56 -5.99
N TYR A 150 -5.16 3.42 -5.46
CA TYR A 150 -4.27 3.32 -4.31
C TYR A 150 -2.89 2.83 -4.75
N VAL A 151 -1.85 3.39 -4.16
CA VAL A 151 -0.48 2.92 -4.30
C VAL A 151 0.05 2.54 -2.93
N ILE A 152 0.49 1.30 -2.81
CA ILE A 152 1.13 0.76 -1.62
C ILE A 152 2.58 0.46 -1.96
N LYS A 153 3.51 1.03 -1.20
CA LYS A 153 4.93 0.71 -1.31
C LYS A 153 5.30 -0.15 -0.11
N LEU A 154 5.82 -1.34 -0.37
CA LEU A 154 6.31 -2.26 0.63
C LEU A 154 7.83 -2.12 0.73
N SER A 155 8.32 -2.03 1.96
CA SER A 155 9.74 -1.95 2.27
C SER A 155 10.07 -2.88 3.44
N VAL A 156 11.33 -3.26 3.54
CA VAL A 156 11.86 -4.11 4.61
C VAL A 156 12.97 -3.36 5.32
N GLY A 157 13.00 -3.51 6.64
CA GLY A 157 14.08 -2.99 7.46
C GLY A 157 15.16 -4.06 7.63
N ALA A 158 16.42 -3.69 7.47
CA ALA A 158 17.56 -4.55 7.77
C ALA A 158 18.60 -3.79 8.59
N VAL A 159 19.34 -4.49 9.43
CA VAL A 159 20.48 -3.95 10.18
C VAL A 159 21.77 -4.31 9.44
N SER A 160 22.56 -3.30 9.09
CA SER A 160 23.87 -3.50 8.45
C SER A 160 24.89 -4.11 9.43
N ALA A 161 26.03 -4.56 8.90
CA ALA A 161 27.14 -5.06 9.73
C ALA A 161 27.66 -3.99 10.72
N ASP A 162 27.52 -2.71 10.38
CA ASP A 162 27.91 -1.58 11.23
C ASP A 162 26.86 -1.23 12.30
N GLY A 163 25.77 -1.99 12.39
CA GLY A 163 24.68 -1.75 13.34
C GLY A 163 23.70 -0.65 12.93
N ASN A 164 23.76 -0.17 11.69
CA ASN A 164 22.85 0.86 11.18
C ASN A 164 21.58 0.23 10.58
N ALA A 165 20.42 0.81 10.86
CA ALA A 165 19.19 0.43 10.17
C ALA A 165 19.18 0.96 8.74
N THR A 166 18.67 0.13 7.84
CA THR A 166 18.47 0.43 6.43
C THR A 166 17.06 0.02 6.04
N LEU A 167 16.43 0.85 5.21
CA LEU A 167 15.11 0.59 4.67
C LEU A 167 15.25 0.31 3.18
N SER A 168 14.85 -0.89 2.75
CA SER A 168 14.94 -1.29 1.34
C SER A 168 13.54 -1.49 0.75
N PRO A 169 13.18 -0.85 -0.38
CA PRO A 169 11.93 -1.14 -1.07
C PRO A 169 11.94 -2.56 -1.63
N ILE A 170 10.84 -3.29 -1.48
CA ILE A 170 10.68 -4.64 -2.03
C ILE A 170 9.64 -4.70 -3.16
N ALA A 171 8.57 -3.91 -3.07
CA ALA A 171 7.53 -3.88 -4.08
C ALA A 171 6.75 -2.56 -4.03
N SER A 172 6.15 -2.17 -5.15
CA SER A 172 5.06 -1.21 -5.15
C SER A 172 3.89 -1.78 -5.93
N VAL A 173 2.74 -1.81 -5.26
CA VAL A 173 1.50 -2.37 -5.79
C VAL A 173 0.51 -1.23 -5.98
N GLU A 174 -0.02 -1.12 -7.19
CA GLU A 174 -1.13 -0.23 -7.49
C GLU A 174 -2.43 -1.04 -7.46
N LEU A 175 -3.41 -0.56 -6.71
CA LEU A 175 -4.74 -1.14 -6.61
C LEU A 175 -5.75 -0.14 -7.19
N ARG A 176 -6.52 -0.55 -8.19
CA ARG A 176 -7.52 0.30 -8.86
C ARG A 176 -8.93 -0.17 -8.55
N GLN A 177 -9.77 0.77 -8.15
CA GLN A 177 -11.21 0.58 -8.15
C GLN A 177 -11.70 0.59 -9.60
N VAL A 178 -12.53 -0.39 -9.95
CA VAL A 178 -13.07 -0.53 -11.32
C VAL A 178 -14.47 0.06 -11.42
N ILE A 179 -15.26 -0.02 -10.34
CA ILE A 179 -16.62 0.49 -10.29
C ILE A 179 -16.69 1.57 -9.22
N ARG A 180 -17.19 2.75 -9.57
CA ARG A 180 -17.35 3.87 -8.63
C ARG A 180 -18.30 3.48 -7.49
N GLY A 181 -17.99 3.91 -6.28
CA GLY A 181 -18.78 3.61 -5.08
C GLY A 181 -18.55 2.19 -4.51
N GLU A 182 -17.96 1.27 -5.28
CA GLU A 182 -17.71 -0.10 -4.83
C GLU A 182 -16.39 -0.23 -4.07
N PRO A 183 -16.33 -0.96 -2.94
CA PRO A 183 -15.08 -1.12 -2.20
C PRO A 183 -14.08 -2.05 -2.91
N LEU A 184 -14.43 -2.69 -4.02
CA LEU A 184 -13.53 -3.63 -4.69
C LEU A 184 -12.44 -2.89 -5.47
N VAL A 185 -11.19 -3.30 -5.23
CA VAL A 185 -10.01 -2.85 -5.95
C VAL A 185 -9.23 -4.03 -6.48
N PHE A 186 -8.51 -3.83 -7.58
CA PHE A 186 -7.76 -4.88 -8.26
C PHE A 186 -6.31 -4.45 -8.49
N PRO A 187 -5.35 -5.37 -8.33
CA PRO A 187 -3.96 -5.08 -8.62
C PRO A 187 -3.76 -4.79 -10.11
N SER A 188 -3.10 -3.66 -10.38
CA SER A 188 -2.76 -3.21 -11.73
C SER A 188 -1.29 -3.50 -12.00
N ARG A 189 -1.00 -4.14 -13.13
CA ARG A 189 0.38 -4.34 -13.60
C ARG A 189 0.89 -3.04 -14.23
N ARG A 190 1.94 -2.46 -13.66
CA ARG A 190 2.73 -1.39 -14.30
C ARG A 190 3.97 -1.96 -14.95
N ALA A 191 4.31 -1.47 -16.15
CA ALA A 191 5.59 -1.77 -16.78
C ALA A 191 6.75 -1.29 -15.88
N GLY A 192 7.79 -2.11 -15.74
CA GLY A 192 9.01 -1.76 -14.98
C GLY A 192 8.96 -1.99 -13.46
N MET A 193 7.84 -2.46 -12.91
CA MET A 193 7.76 -2.89 -11.50
C MET A 193 7.79 -4.42 -11.39
N PRO A 194 8.26 -5.00 -10.25
CA PRO A 194 8.10 -6.43 -10.00
C PRO A 194 6.64 -6.83 -10.20
N ALA A 195 6.42 -7.99 -10.84
CA ALA A 195 5.05 -8.43 -11.07
C ALA A 195 4.33 -8.59 -9.73
N VAL A 196 3.14 -7.99 -9.63
CA VAL A 196 2.33 -7.94 -8.41
C VAL A 196 1.97 -9.33 -7.86
N ASP A 197 1.99 -10.34 -8.74
CA ASP A 197 1.68 -11.74 -8.45
C ASP A 197 2.92 -12.56 -8.04
N VAL A 198 4.08 -11.91 -7.88
CA VAL A 198 5.31 -12.58 -7.46
C VAL A 198 5.23 -12.89 -5.96
N PRO A 199 5.56 -14.12 -5.54
CA PRO A 199 5.64 -14.47 -4.13
C PRO A 199 6.64 -13.59 -3.39
N ILE A 200 6.32 -13.22 -2.15
CA ILE A 200 7.22 -12.38 -1.36
C ILE A 200 8.54 -13.11 -1.03
N SER A 201 8.53 -14.45 -1.02
CA SER A 201 9.74 -15.26 -0.80
C SER A 201 10.76 -15.18 -1.93
N THR A 202 10.37 -14.75 -3.13
CA THR A 202 11.31 -14.54 -4.24
C THR A 202 11.85 -13.10 -4.29
N LEU A 203 11.38 -12.23 -3.40
CA LEU A 203 11.90 -10.87 -3.20
C LEU A 203 13.00 -10.89 -2.12
N PRO A 204 13.82 -9.83 -1.98
CA PRO A 204 14.82 -9.74 -0.91
C PRO A 204 14.16 -9.48 0.45
N TYR A 205 13.39 -10.46 0.92
CA TYR A 205 12.63 -10.46 2.16
C TYR A 205 12.71 -11.84 2.80
N ARG A 206 12.89 -11.88 4.13
CA ARG A 206 12.81 -13.12 4.90
C ARG A 206 11.44 -13.21 5.55
N LEU A 207 10.77 -14.35 5.36
CA LEU A 207 9.45 -14.57 5.93
C LEU A 207 9.51 -14.47 7.47
N GLY A 208 8.70 -13.58 8.05
CA GLY A 208 8.68 -13.30 9.49
C GLY A 208 9.27 -11.93 9.86
N ASP A 209 10.08 -11.33 8.98
CA ASP A 209 10.62 -9.99 9.20
C ASP A 209 9.50 -8.93 9.18
N PRO A 210 9.66 -7.82 9.92
CA PRO A 210 8.69 -6.73 9.87
C PRO A 210 8.66 -6.09 8.47
N ILE A 211 7.45 -5.83 7.98
CA ILE A 211 7.22 -5.08 6.75
C ILE A 211 6.86 -3.64 7.11
N PHE A 212 7.44 -2.70 6.38
CA PHE A 212 7.06 -1.30 6.44
C PHE A 212 6.33 -0.91 5.17
N PHE A 213 5.35 -0.01 5.26
CA PHE A 213 4.64 0.41 4.07
C PHE A 213 4.14 1.83 4.10
N THR A 214 4.06 2.45 2.93
CA THR A 214 3.20 3.62 2.70
C THR A 214 1.97 3.19 1.93
N CYS A 215 0.84 3.85 2.17
CA CYS A 215 -0.38 3.68 1.41
C CYS A 215 -0.96 5.06 1.12
N LYS A 216 -1.19 5.34 -0.17
CA LYS A 216 -1.72 6.62 -0.64
C LYS A 216 -2.80 6.40 -1.67
N ARG A 217 -3.83 7.24 -1.62
CA ARG A 217 -4.79 7.40 -2.71
C ARG A 217 -4.31 8.49 -3.65
N LEU A 218 -4.42 8.24 -4.95
CA LEU A 218 -4.00 9.15 -6.03
C LEU A 218 -5.19 9.84 -6.72
N ARG A 219 -6.36 9.19 -6.68
CA ARG A 219 -7.66 9.59 -7.23
C ARG A 219 -8.70 8.88 -6.38
#